data_AF-A0A943FUE6-F1
#
_entry.id   AF-A0A943FUE6-F1
#
_cell.length_a   1.000
_cell.length_b   1.000
_cell.length_c   1.000
_cell.angle_alpha   90.00
_cell.angle_beta   90.00
_cell.angle_gamma   90.00
#
_symmetry.space_group_name_H-M   'P 1'
#
loop_
_entity.id
_entity.type
_entity.pdbx_description
1 polymer ?
#
loop_
_entity_poly.entity_id
_entity_poly.type
_entity_poly.pdbx_seq_one_letter_code
_entity_poly.pdbx_strand_id
1 'polypeptide(L)'
;MAKINPKLHLKIYIFIVVIMIICIAFLGSNLINKEILDSEVSKILNKNIITSKFDKKTKTHGSYKKVEYAIKSYMKDYSDNMKKANNIINDSKLKKVLSASNYEQDKPEFLTSTTLITNKKSEFDTVINNLLKMADKKVIMSYIEKENVSQKYINLYKKYMFSNNFENDLIKNKESITKIQTNGNNLLDIDAKVINLLKNNTNTWVIKDNAIYFYSKSVMTEYNTLINSIS
;
A
#
# COMPACT_ATOMS: atom_id res chain seq x y z
N MET A 1 -29.62 4.99 -28.05
CA MET A 1 -28.24 4.56 -27.77
C MET A 1 -27.64 5.55 -26.78
N ALA A 2 -27.21 5.11 -25.61
CA ALA A 2 -26.71 6.02 -24.57
C ALA A 2 -25.19 6.05 -24.55
N LYS A 3 -24.60 7.24 -24.56
CA LYS A 3 -23.16 7.48 -24.51
C LYS A 3 -22.70 7.58 -23.06
N ILE A 4 -21.72 6.78 -22.68
CA ILE A 4 -20.99 6.97 -21.43
C ILE A 4 -19.53 7.19 -21.80
N ASN A 5 -18.98 8.33 -21.40
CA ASN A 5 -17.54 8.49 -21.41
C ASN A 5 -17.03 7.67 -20.23
N PRO A 6 -16.26 6.58 -20.42
CA PRO A 6 -15.46 6.04 -19.35
C PRO A 6 -14.45 7.13 -19.02
N LYS A 7 -14.85 8.07 -18.16
CA LYS A 7 -13.93 9.06 -17.64
C LYS A 7 -12.83 8.23 -16.99
N LEU A 8 -11.58 8.63 -17.22
CA LEU A 8 -10.54 8.37 -16.24
C LEU A 8 -11.10 8.96 -14.94
N HIS A 9 -11.86 8.17 -14.18
CA HIS A 9 -12.10 8.47 -12.79
C HIS A 9 -10.68 8.54 -12.28
N LEU A 10 -10.25 9.75 -11.93
CA LEU A 10 -9.00 9.98 -11.26
C LEU A 10 -9.13 9.13 -10.01
N LYS A 11 -8.68 7.87 -10.07
CA LYS A 11 -8.73 6.93 -8.96
C LYS A 11 -7.76 7.52 -7.96
N ILE A 12 -8.26 8.40 -7.09
CA ILE A 12 -7.50 8.97 -6.00
C ILE A 12 -7.42 7.85 -4.99
N TYR A 13 -6.41 7.01 -5.17
CA TYR A 13 -6.07 6.01 -4.18
C TYR A 13 -5.47 6.76 -2.99
N ILE A 14 -6.35 7.20 -2.08
CA ILE A 14 -5.93 7.76 -0.80
C ILE A 14 -5.39 6.58 0.00
N PHE A 15 -4.11 6.29 -0.21
CA PHE A 15 -3.35 5.45 0.68
C PHE A 15 -3.20 6.29 1.95
N ILE A 16 -4.06 6.04 2.93
CA ILE A 16 -4.01 6.68 4.24
C ILE A 16 -2.56 6.59 4.72
N VAL A 17 -1.99 7.74 5.07
CA VAL A 17 -0.67 7.84 5.67
C VAL A 17 -0.69 6.96 6.91
N VAL A 18 -0.06 5.78 6.83
CA VAL A 18 0.11 4.92 8.01
C VAL A 18 1.15 5.62 8.88
N ILE A 19 0.66 6.43 9.82
CA ILE A 19 1.46 7.08 10.84
C ILE A 19 1.90 5.96 11.77
N MET A 20 3.11 5.45 11.56
CA MET A 20 3.75 4.61 12.57
C MET A 20 4.21 5.55 13.69
N ILE A 21 3.47 5.57 14.80
CA ILE A 21 3.84 6.33 16.00
C ILE A 21 5.02 5.60 16.65
N ILE A 22 6.25 5.91 16.23
CA ILE A 22 7.46 5.57 16.97
C ILE A 22 7.51 6.54 18.15
N CYS A 23 7.49 6.02 19.38
CA CYS A 23 7.50 6.86 20.56
C CYS A 23 8.90 7.41 20.81
N ILE A 24 8.99 8.74 20.94
CA ILE A 24 10.17 9.40 21.51
C ILE A 24 9.95 9.47 23.01
N ALA A 25 10.39 8.45 23.76
CA ALA A 25 10.66 8.66 25.17
C ALA A 25 12.01 9.40 25.25
N PHE A 26 11.97 10.73 25.32
CA PHE A 26 13.14 11.56 25.58
C PHE A 26 13.65 11.18 26.99
N LEU A 27 14.75 10.41 27.07
CA LEU A 27 15.40 10.17 28.36
C LEU A 27 16.83 10.67 28.22
N GLY A 28 17.15 11.79 28.85
CA GLY A 28 18.51 12.29 28.96
C GLY A 28 19.41 11.31 29.72
N SER A 29 20.66 11.16 29.24
CA SER A 29 21.91 10.96 30.01
C SER A 29 23.03 10.41 29.10
N ASN A 30 24.17 11.13 29.11
CA ASN A 30 25.50 10.90 28.51
C ASN A 30 25.58 10.30 27.09
N LEU A 31 25.85 11.07 26.04
CA LEU A 31 25.21 12.31 25.56
C LEU A 31 25.30 12.21 24.02
N ILE A 32 26.49 12.07 23.43
CA ILE A 32 26.68 12.12 21.96
C ILE A 32 26.01 10.98 21.16
N ASN A 33 26.36 9.70 21.37
CA ASN A 33 25.82 8.61 20.51
C ASN A 33 24.31 8.42 20.69
N LYS A 34 23.79 8.70 21.89
CA LYS A 34 22.36 8.62 22.19
C LYS A 34 21.61 9.78 21.57
N GLU A 35 22.13 11.00 21.66
CA GLU A 35 21.58 12.18 20.97
C GLU A 35 21.60 12.02 19.44
N ILE A 36 22.68 11.45 18.89
CA ILE A 36 22.73 11.13 17.46
C ILE A 36 21.64 10.12 17.12
N LEU A 37 21.45 9.06 17.93
CA LEU A 37 20.39 8.09 17.71
C LEU A 37 19.00 8.74 17.78
N ASP A 38 18.74 9.55 18.80
CA ASP A 38 17.49 10.30 18.97
C ASP A 38 17.20 11.19 17.75
N SER A 39 18.23 11.90 17.25
CA SER A 39 18.15 12.72 16.05
C SER A 39 17.81 11.89 14.80
N GLU A 40 18.52 10.78 14.59
CA GLU A 40 18.30 9.92 13.43
C GLU A 40 16.91 9.24 13.46
N VAL A 41 16.43 8.82 14.62
CA VAL A 41 15.06 8.28 14.79
C VAL A 41 14.01 9.37 14.52
N SER A 42 14.22 10.59 15.03
CA SER A 42 13.32 11.72 14.79
C SER A 42 13.22 12.09 13.30
N LYS A 43 14.33 12.02 12.56
CA LYS A 43 14.33 12.22 11.10
C LYS A 43 13.54 11.14 10.37
N ILE A 44 13.60 9.89 10.82
CA ILE A 44 12.84 8.78 10.24
C ILE A 44 11.35 8.98 10.48
N LEU A 45 10.96 9.41 11.67
CA LEU A 45 9.58 9.68 12.06
C LEU A 45 8.90 10.75 11.21
N ASN A 46 9.63 11.79 10.84
CA ASN A 46 9.11 12.90 10.05
C ASN A 46 9.09 12.61 8.54
N LYS A 47 9.50 11.41 8.10
CA LYS A 47 9.46 11.02 6.68
C LYS A 47 8.11 10.44 6.30
N ASN A 48 7.64 10.81 5.11
CA ASN A 48 6.49 10.15 4.50
C ASN A 48 6.88 8.74 4.01
N ILE A 49 6.18 7.72 4.49
CA ILE A 49 6.52 6.31 4.24
C ILE A 49 6.48 5.91 2.77
N ILE A 50 5.66 6.58 1.95
CA ILE A 50 5.46 6.30 0.53
C ILE A 50 6.42 7.12 -0.34
N THR A 51 6.58 8.40 -0.06
CA THR A 51 7.33 9.31 -0.96
C THR A 51 8.78 9.52 -0.55
N SER A 52 9.14 9.34 0.72
CA SER A 52 10.50 9.60 1.20
C SER A 52 11.43 8.41 0.97
N LYS A 53 12.73 8.68 0.86
CA LYS A 53 13.77 7.64 0.83
C LYS A 53 14.17 7.22 2.25
N PHE A 54 14.16 5.92 2.49
CA PHE A 54 14.69 5.29 3.69
C PHE A 54 15.96 4.51 3.31
N ASP A 55 17.00 4.65 4.11
CA ASP A 55 18.28 3.97 3.93
C ASP A 55 18.73 3.38 5.26
N LYS A 56 19.72 2.47 5.19
CA LYS A 56 20.27 1.75 6.35
C LYS A 56 21.58 2.34 6.85
N LYS A 57 22.00 3.53 6.36
CA LYS A 57 23.29 4.14 6.73
C LYS A 57 23.21 4.67 8.16
N THR A 58 24.17 4.29 8.98
CA THR A 58 24.22 4.66 10.40
C THR A 58 25.11 5.87 10.66
N LYS A 59 24.77 6.68 11.66
CA LYS A 59 25.59 7.80 12.16
C LYS A 59 26.18 7.55 13.55
N THR A 60 25.61 6.61 14.29
CA THR A 60 26.09 6.19 15.60
C THR A 60 27.20 5.13 15.49
N HIS A 61 27.87 4.88 16.62
CA HIS A 61 29.00 3.95 16.74
C HIS A 61 28.72 2.81 17.74
N GLY A 62 29.55 1.77 17.71
CA GLY A 62 29.46 0.63 18.62
C GLY A 62 28.08 -0.05 18.60
N SER A 63 27.55 -0.41 19.76
CA SER A 63 26.22 -1.05 19.83
C SER A 63 25.05 -0.09 19.54
N TYR A 64 25.22 1.23 19.65
CA TYR A 64 24.22 2.19 19.18
C TYR A 64 24.06 2.10 17.65
N LYS A 65 25.15 1.88 16.91
CA LYS A 65 25.14 1.63 15.46
C LYS A 65 24.21 0.48 15.10
N LYS A 66 24.27 -0.60 15.86
CA LYS A 66 23.44 -1.79 15.65
C LYS A 66 21.96 -1.50 15.93
N VAL A 67 21.65 -0.73 16.98
CA VAL A 67 20.28 -0.28 17.25
C VAL A 67 19.75 0.61 16.13
N GLU A 68 20.53 1.62 15.71
CA GLU A 68 20.17 2.50 14.60
C GLU A 68 19.93 1.71 13.31
N TYR A 69 20.83 0.78 13.00
CA TYR A 69 20.74 -0.09 11.83
C TYR A 69 19.47 -0.94 11.87
N ALA A 70 19.12 -1.54 13.01
CA ALA A 70 17.91 -2.34 13.16
C ALA A 70 16.64 -1.49 12.93
N ILE A 71 16.57 -0.28 13.50
CA ILE A 71 15.44 0.65 13.30
C ILE A 71 15.33 1.03 11.83
N LYS A 72 16.43 1.52 11.23
CA LYS A 72 16.47 1.93 9.82
C LYS A 72 16.16 0.79 8.86
N SER A 73 16.62 -0.42 9.18
CA SER A 73 16.34 -1.62 8.38
C SER A 73 14.86 -1.94 8.35
N TYR A 74 14.22 -2.01 9.53
CA TYR A 74 12.78 -2.25 9.61
C TYR A 74 11.99 -1.18 8.87
N MET A 75 12.31 0.10 9.10
CA MET A 75 11.59 1.22 8.48
C MET A 75 11.77 1.27 6.96
N LYS A 76 12.96 0.93 6.46
CA LYS A 76 13.19 0.81 5.02
C LYS A 76 12.38 -0.34 4.43
N ASP A 77 12.46 -1.53 5.03
CA ASP A 77 11.79 -2.72 4.48
C ASP A 77 10.25 -2.54 4.53
N TYR A 78 9.72 -1.86 5.55
CA TYR A 78 8.30 -1.48 5.65
C TYR A 78 7.92 -0.46 4.57
N SER A 79 8.72 0.62 4.43
CA SER A 79 8.53 1.63 3.37
C SER A 79 8.54 1.05 1.97
N ASP A 80 9.45 0.11 1.69
CA ASP A 80 9.56 -0.52 0.39
C ASP A 80 8.31 -1.36 0.07
N ASN A 81 7.74 -2.07 1.06
CA ASN A 81 6.48 -2.80 0.86
C ASN A 81 5.29 -1.84 0.66
N MET A 82 5.20 -0.75 1.43
CA MET A 82 4.17 0.28 1.24
C MET A 82 4.24 0.90 -0.16
N LYS A 83 5.44 1.20 -0.65
CA LYS A 83 5.66 1.70 -2.02
C LYS A 83 5.25 0.69 -3.08
N LYS A 84 5.55 -0.61 -2.89
CA LYS A 84 5.10 -1.67 -3.80
C LYS A 84 3.58 -1.72 -3.88
N ALA A 85 2.88 -1.73 -2.74
CA ALA A 85 1.42 -1.69 -2.70
C ALA A 85 0.87 -0.46 -3.44
N ASN A 86 1.44 0.73 -3.16
CA ASN A 86 1.05 1.96 -3.83
C ASN A 86 1.29 1.91 -5.34
N ASN A 87 2.40 1.34 -5.80
CA ASN A 87 2.75 1.26 -7.22
C ASN A 87 1.86 0.30 -7.99
N ILE A 88 1.46 -0.84 -7.38
CA ILE A 88 0.53 -1.80 -7.98
C ILE A 88 -0.81 -1.11 -8.26
N ILE A 89 -1.34 -0.44 -7.24
CA ILE A 89 -2.62 0.23 -7.30
C ILE A 89 -2.58 1.45 -8.25
N ASN A 90 -1.43 2.13 -8.32
CA ASN A 90 -1.23 3.26 -9.23
C ASN A 90 -0.70 2.89 -10.62
N ASP A 91 -0.64 1.60 -10.97
CA ASP A 91 -0.15 1.12 -12.26
C ASP A 91 -0.92 1.79 -13.42
N SER A 92 -0.17 2.30 -14.40
CA SER A 92 -0.74 3.11 -15.48
C SER A 92 -1.63 2.29 -16.43
N LYS A 93 -1.37 0.99 -16.58
CA LYS A 93 -2.22 0.08 -17.36
C LYS A 93 -3.48 -0.24 -16.57
N LEU A 94 -3.35 -0.53 -15.27
CA LEU A 94 -4.49 -0.78 -14.40
C LEU A 94 -5.44 0.44 -14.34
N LYS A 95 -4.91 1.66 -14.24
CA LYS A 95 -5.72 2.89 -14.29
C LYS A 95 -6.51 3.07 -15.60
N LYS A 96 -6.06 2.44 -16.69
CA LYS A 96 -6.67 2.52 -18.02
C LYS A 96 -7.45 1.28 -18.41
N VAL A 97 -7.53 0.27 -17.53
CA VAL A 97 -8.17 -1.02 -17.83
C VAL A 97 -9.65 -0.86 -18.22
N LEU A 98 -10.30 0.16 -17.66
CA LEU A 98 -11.71 0.51 -17.95
C LEU A 98 -11.88 1.60 -19.02
N SER A 99 -10.86 1.88 -19.81
CA SER A 99 -10.94 2.89 -20.88
C SER A 99 -11.56 2.33 -22.16
N ALA A 100 -12.23 3.20 -22.92
CA ALA A 100 -12.80 2.83 -24.22
C ALA A 100 -11.76 2.24 -25.19
N SER A 101 -10.54 2.79 -25.21
CA SER A 101 -9.44 2.25 -26.00
C SER A 101 -9.06 0.83 -25.57
N ASN A 102 -9.04 0.54 -24.28
CA ASN A 102 -8.73 -0.81 -23.78
C ASN A 102 -9.85 -1.79 -24.11
N TYR A 103 -11.11 -1.36 -24.01
CA TYR A 103 -12.26 -2.18 -24.42
C TYR A 103 -12.23 -2.54 -25.90
N GLU A 104 -11.92 -1.58 -26.77
CA GLU A 104 -11.88 -1.83 -28.21
C GLU A 104 -10.74 -2.80 -28.61
N GLN A 105 -9.61 -2.75 -27.89
CA GLN A 105 -8.45 -3.60 -28.16
C GLN A 105 -8.56 -5.01 -27.60
N ASP A 106 -9.28 -5.19 -26.49
CA ASP A 106 -9.27 -6.45 -25.74
C ASP A 106 -10.60 -7.25 -25.88
N LYS A 107 -11.64 -6.67 -26.48
CA LYS A 107 -12.88 -7.38 -26.82
C LYS A 107 -12.63 -8.49 -27.87
N PRO A 108 -13.50 -9.51 -27.96
CA PRO A 108 -14.64 -9.79 -27.07
C PRO A 108 -14.25 -10.50 -25.77
N GLU A 109 -13.05 -11.09 -25.70
CA GLU A 109 -12.69 -12.02 -24.62
C GLU A 109 -12.11 -11.39 -23.36
N PHE A 110 -11.57 -10.18 -23.47
CA PHE A 110 -10.93 -9.40 -22.41
C PHE A 110 -9.77 -10.12 -21.70
N LEU A 111 -9.03 -10.97 -22.41
CA LEU A 111 -7.98 -11.79 -21.82
C LEU A 111 -6.88 -10.96 -21.18
N THR A 112 -6.49 -9.83 -21.80
CA THR A 112 -5.43 -8.96 -21.30
C THR A 112 -5.84 -8.27 -20.01
N SER A 113 -7.06 -7.72 -19.99
CA SER A 113 -7.64 -7.00 -18.85
C SER A 113 -7.87 -7.93 -17.66
N THR A 114 -8.48 -9.09 -17.89
CA THR A 114 -8.70 -10.10 -16.84
C THR A 114 -7.37 -10.56 -16.26
N THR A 115 -6.39 -10.90 -17.09
CA THR A 115 -5.06 -11.32 -16.63
C THR A 115 -4.37 -10.22 -15.82
N LEU A 116 -4.41 -8.97 -16.30
CA LEU A 116 -3.82 -7.82 -15.60
C LEU A 116 -4.44 -7.64 -14.20
N ILE A 117 -5.77 -7.63 -14.10
CA ILE A 117 -6.48 -7.42 -12.84
C ILE A 117 -6.18 -8.56 -11.87
N THR A 118 -6.26 -9.81 -12.31
CA THR A 118 -5.97 -11.00 -11.47
C THR A 118 -4.54 -10.97 -10.95
N ASN A 119 -3.56 -10.70 -11.82
CA ASN A 119 -2.16 -10.63 -11.40
C ASN A 119 -1.93 -9.49 -10.42
N LYS A 120 -2.46 -8.29 -10.69
CA LYS A 120 -2.32 -7.13 -9.79
C LYS A 120 -3.00 -7.36 -8.44
N LYS A 121 -4.14 -8.05 -8.40
CA LYS A 121 -4.79 -8.45 -7.15
C LYS A 121 -3.92 -9.41 -6.33
N SER A 122 -3.38 -10.45 -6.96
CA SER A 122 -2.49 -11.39 -6.29
C SER A 122 -1.20 -10.73 -5.77
N GLU A 123 -0.58 -9.85 -6.57
CA GLU A 123 0.57 -9.05 -6.18
C GLU A 123 0.24 -8.15 -4.98
N PHE A 124 -0.92 -7.47 -5.02
CA PHE A 124 -1.36 -6.57 -3.96
C PHE A 124 -1.58 -7.33 -2.65
N ASP A 125 -2.37 -8.42 -2.66
CA ASP A 125 -2.63 -9.24 -1.48
C ASP A 125 -1.33 -9.80 -0.89
N THR A 126 -0.37 -10.22 -1.73
CA THR A 126 0.93 -10.70 -1.27
C THR A 126 1.69 -9.61 -0.50
N VAL A 127 1.75 -8.39 -1.04
CA VAL A 127 2.43 -7.27 -0.39
C VAL A 127 1.73 -6.85 0.90
N ILE A 128 0.39 -6.80 0.90
CA ILE A 128 -0.40 -6.46 2.09
C ILE A 128 -0.23 -7.51 3.19
N ASN A 129 -0.25 -8.80 2.86
CA ASN A 129 -0.01 -9.87 3.82
C ASN A 129 1.39 -9.77 4.43
N ASN A 130 2.39 -9.33 3.66
CA ASN A 130 3.72 -9.05 4.21
C ASN A 130 3.69 -7.86 5.17
N LEU A 131 2.98 -6.77 4.85
CA LEU A 131 2.82 -5.63 5.77
C LEU A 131 2.12 -6.03 7.07
N LEU A 132 1.08 -6.87 7.01
CA LEU A 132 0.41 -7.42 8.19
C LEU A 132 1.36 -8.23 9.08
N LYS A 133 2.21 -9.08 8.49
CA LYS A 133 3.26 -9.81 9.22
C LYS A 133 4.29 -8.85 9.82
N MET A 134 4.67 -7.80 9.10
CA MET A 134 5.61 -6.79 9.62
C MET A 134 5.04 -6.01 10.82
N ALA A 135 3.73 -5.93 10.96
CA ALA A 135 3.05 -5.37 12.12
C ALA A 135 2.97 -6.35 13.31
N ASP A 136 3.62 -7.52 13.26
CA ASP A 136 3.75 -8.41 14.41
C ASP A 136 4.97 -8.05 15.27
N LYS A 137 4.76 -7.99 16.59
CA LYS A 137 5.82 -7.75 17.60
C LYS A 137 7.05 -8.62 17.37
N LYS A 138 6.86 -9.91 17.08
CA LYS A 138 7.94 -10.87 16.85
C LYS A 138 8.77 -10.48 15.62
N VAL A 139 8.14 -10.04 14.54
CA VAL A 139 8.84 -9.62 13.33
C VAL A 139 9.62 -8.33 13.58
N ILE A 140 9.02 -7.36 14.27
CA ILE A 140 9.72 -6.11 14.65
C ILE A 140 10.95 -6.44 15.51
N MET A 141 10.79 -7.24 16.56
CA MET A 141 11.90 -7.64 17.43
C MET A 141 13.02 -8.40 16.72
N SER A 142 12.68 -9.19 15.70
CA SER A 142 13.67 -9.97 14.95
C SER A 142 14.77 -9.11 14.30
N TYR A 143 14.53 -7.82 14.07
CA TYR A 143 15.54 -6.91 13.51
C TYR A 143 16.67 -6.61 14.48
N ILE A 144 16.39 -6.45 15.78
CA ILE A 144 17.44 -6.20 16.77
C ILE A 144 18.06 -7.49 17.30
N GLU A 145 17.29 -8.57 17.36
CA GLU A 145 17.78 -9.88 17.84
C GLU A 145 18.92 -10.42 16.96
N LYS A 146 18.85 -10.19 15.64
CA LYS A 146 19.89 -10.57 14.68
C LYS A 146 21.21 -9.82 14.86
N GLU A 147 21.20 -8.66 15.53
CA GLU A 147 22.39 -7.83 15.71
C GLU A 147 23.30 -8.32 16.86
N ASN A 148 22.84 -9.31 17.64
CA ASN A 148 23.57 -9.92 18.76
C ASN A 148 24.16 -8.85 19.71
N VAL A 149 23.27 -8.06 20.33
CA VAL A 149 23.61 -6.99 21.28
C VAL A 149 23.13 -7.33 22.68
N SER A 150 23.73 -6.71 23.70
CA SER A 150 23.30 -6.92 25.09
C SER A 150 21.88 -6.42 25.35
N GLN A 151 21.27 -6.94 26.42
CA GLN A 151 19.89 -6.60 26.81
C GLN A 151 19.64 -5.09 26.95
N LYS A 152 20.65 -4.32 27.37
CA LYS A 152 20.59 -2.85 27.42
C LYS A 152 20.19 -2.24 26.07
N TYR A 153 20.77 -2.72 24.97
CA TYR A 153 20.51 -2.20 23.63
C TYR A 153 19.23 -2.76 23.01
N ILE A 154 18.85 -3.99 23.36
CA ILE A 154 17.52 -4.54 23.05
C ILE A 154 16.43 -3.68 23.69
N ASN A 155 16.59 -3.31 24.97
CA ASN A 155 15.65 -2.44 25.67
C ASN A 155 15.61 -1.02 25.05
N LEU A 156 16.76 -0.51 24.62
CA LEU A 156 16.83 0.77 23.89
C LEU A 156 16.06 0.70 22.56
N TYR A 157 16.23 -0.37 21.78
CA TYR A 157 15.45 -0.60 20.55
C TYR A 157 13.95 -0.64 20.83
N LYS A 158 13.53 -1.44 21.83
CA LYS A 158 12.13 -1.52 22.27
C LYS A 158 11.57 -0.15 22.58
N LYS A 159 12.32 0.68 23.31
CA LYS A 159 11.90 2.03 23.70
C LYS A 159 11.62 2.95 22.52
N TYR A 160 12.36 2.83 21.42
CA TYR A 160 12.06 3.60 20.20
C TYR A 160 10.90 2.96 19.44
N MET A 161 10.96 1.66 19.18
CA MET A 161 10.00 1.01 18.30
C MET A 161 8.61 0.85 18.91
N PHE A 162 8.50 0.83 20.24
CA PHE A 162 7.30 0.52 20.97
C PHE A 162 6.91 1.67 21.89
N SER A 163 5.67 2.14 21.76
CA SER A 163 5.10 3.11 22.70
C SER A 163 4.81 2.50 24.06
N ASN A 164 4.48 3.35 25.04
CA ASN A 164 3.92 2.91 26.31
C ASN A 164 2.59 2.14 26.12
N ASN A 165 1.95 2.28 24.96
CA ASN A 165 0.71 1.62 24.60
C ASN A 165 0.87 0.75 23.33
N PHE A 166 2.01 0.07 23.24
CA PHE A 166 2.46 -0.60 22.03
C PHE A 166 1.45 -1.60 21.45
N GLU A 167 0.73 -2.34 22.29
CA GLU A 167 -0.27 -3.30 21.82
C GLU A 167 -1.41 -2.62 21.07
N ASN A 168 -1.89 -1.48 21.57
CA ASN A 168 -2.90 -0.68 20.87
C ASN A 168 -2.36 -0.08 19.57
N ASP A 169 -1.08 0.31 19.52
CA ASP A 169 -0.47 0.82 18.29
C ASP A 169 -0.32 -0.27 17.22
N LEU A 170 0.01 -1.51 17.62
CA LEU A 170 0.01 -2.64 16.71
C LEU A 170 -1.40 -2.93 16.16
N ILE A 171 -2.41 -2.90 17.02
CA ILE A 171 -3.81 -3.12 16.62
C ILE A 171 -4.21 -2.05 15.58
N LYS A 172 -3.99 -0.77 15.88
CA LYS A 172 -4.29 0.34 14.96
C LYS A 172 -3.56 0.21 13.63
N ASN A 173 -2.27 -0.16 13.66
CA ASN A 173 -1.49 -0.36 12.45
C ASN A 173 -2.06 -1.50 11.59
N LYS A 174 -2.40 -2.64 12.21
CA LYS A 174 -3.06 -3.76 11.52
C LYS A 174 -4.40 -3.35 10.94
N GLU A 175 -5.24 -2.64 11.69
CA GLU A 175 -6.52 -2.12 11.21
C GLU A 175 -6.35 -1.18 10.01
N SER A 176 -5.35 -0.30 10.03
CA SER A 176 -5.02 0.56 8.89
C SER A 176 -4.61 -0.26 7.66
N ILE A 177 -3.75 -1.26 7.83
CA ILE A 177 -3.33 -2.15 6.73
C ILE A 177 -4.52 -2.95 6.20
N THR A 178 -5.40 -3.47 7.06
CA THR A 178 -6.62 -4.16 6.64
C THR A 178 -7.57 -3.25 5.88
N LYS A 179 -7.75 -1.99 6.30
CA LYS A 179 -8.54 -1.00 5.55
C LYS A 179 -7.96 -0.75 4.16
N ILE A 180 -6.63 -0.64 4.05
CA ILE A 180 -5.94 -0.57 2.76
C ILE A 180 -6.24 -1.80 1.92
N GLN A 181 -6.18 -3.00 2.51
CA GLN A 181 -6.50 -4.25 1.81
C GLN A 181 -7.91 -4.23 1.23
N THR A 182 -8.91 -3.94 2.08
CA THR A 182 -10.31 -3.88 1.68
C THR A 182 -10.54 -2.88 0.56
N ASN A 183 -9.99 -1.67 0.70
CA ASN A 183 -10.17 -0.63 -0.31
C ASN A 183 -9.50 -0.99 -1.64
N GLY A 184 -8.26 -1.51 -1.60
CA GLY A 184 -7.55 -1.93 -2.80
C GLY A 184 -8.23 -3.10 -3.52
N ASN A 185 -8.68 -4.11 -2.77
CA ASN A 185 -9.37 -5.27 -3.33
C ASN A 185 -10.74 -4.89 -3.90
N ASN A 186 -11.51 -4.04 -3.22
CA ASN A 186 -12.79 -3.55 -3.74
C ASN A 186 -12.61 -2.87 -5.11
N LEU A 187 -11.56 -2.06 -5.28
CA LEU A 187 -11.30 -1.36 -6.54
C LEU A 187 -10.96 -2.33 -7.68
N LEU A 188 -10.12 -3.32 -7.41
CA LEU A 188 -9.78 -4.38 -8.36
C LEU A 188 -10.98 -5.28 -8.68
N ASP A 189 -11.84 -5.55 -7.70
CA ASP A 189 -13.06 -6.35 -7.89
C ASP A 189 -14.10 -5.63 -8.73
N ILE A 190 -14.23 -4.31 -8.59
CA ILE A 190 -15.09 -3.52 -9.46
C ILE A 190 -14.55 -3.56 -10.90
N ASP A 191 -13.24 -3.38 -11.10
CA ASP A 191 -12.63 -3.49 -12.42
C ASP A 191 -12.95 -4.86 -13.06
N ALA A 192 -12.79 -5.96 -12.31
CA ALA A 192 -13.10 -7.31 -12.77
C ALA A 192 -14.60 -7.48 -13.11
N LYS A 193 -15.51 -6.95 -12.28
CA LYS A 193 -16.96 -7.01 -12.52
C LYS A 193 -17.35 -6.26 -13.79
N VAL A 194 -16.78 -5.08 -14.04
CA VAL A 194 -17.04 -4.31 -15.26
C VAL A 194 -16.57 -5.09 -16.49
N ILE A 195 -15.36 -5.63 -16.47
CA ILE A 195 -14.82 -6.43 -17.57
C ILE A 195 -15.71 -7.67 -17.84
N ASN A 196 -16.11 -8.39 -16.78
CA ASN A 196 -17.00 -9.55 -16.92
C ASN A 196 -18.39 -9.19 -17.46
N LEU A 197 -18.96 -8.06 -17.02
CA LEU A 197 -20.23 -7.57 -17.54
C LEU A 197 -20.16 -7.32 -19.06
N LEU A 198 -19.10 -6.64 -19.52
CA LEU A 198 -18.91 -6.33 -20.94
C LEU A 198 -18.65 -7.60 -21.76
N LYS A 199 -17.82 -8.51 -21.25
CA LYS A 199 -17.54 -9.82 -21.86
C LYS A 199 -18.80 -10.64 -22.07
N ASN A 200 -19.68 -10.69 -21.07
CA ASN A 200 -20.90 -11.51 -21.12
C ASN A 200 -22.02 -10.87 -21.97
N ASN A 201 -21.84 -9.64 -22.44
CA ASN A 201 -22.87 -8.88 -23.15
C ASN A 201 -22.35 -8.18 -24.42
N THR A 202 -21.38 -8.77 -25.11
CA THR A 202 -20.63 -8.20 -26.26
C THR A 202 -21.51 -7.61 -27.36
N ASN A 203 -22.67 -8.19 -27.64
CA ASN A 203 -23.60 -7.70 -28.68
C ASN A 203 -24.49 -6.53 -28.22
N THR A 204 -24.39 -6.10 -26.96
CA THR A 204 -25.25 -5.07 -26.38
C THR A 204 -24.56 -3.73 -26.18
N TRP A 205 -23.29 -3.61 -26.58
CA TRP A 205 -22.52 -2.39 -26.50
C TRP A 205 -21.52 -2.28 -27.66
N VAL A 206 -21.01 -1.07 -27.90
CA VAL A 206 -19.97 -0.80 -28.90
C VAL A 206 -19.17 0.43 -28.48
N ILE A 207 -17.91 0.52 -28.92
CA ILE A 207 -17.10 1.73 -28.78
C ILE A 207 -17.24 2.59 -30.04
N LYS A 208 -17.54 3.87 -29.87
CA LYS A 208 -17.50 4.89 -30.93
C LYS A 208 -16.96 6.18 -30.33
N ASP A 209 -16.19 6.95 -31.08
CA ASP A 209 -15.69 8.27 -30.65
C ASP A 209 -15.07 8.27 -29.24
N ASN A 210 -14.28 7.22 -28.93
CA ASN A 210 -13.65 7.00 -27.62
C ASN A 210 -14.63 6.93 -26.43
N ALA A 211 -15.88 6.52 -26.67
CA ALA A 211 -16.91 6.33 -25.65
C ALA A 211 -17.60 4.98 -25.84
N ILE A 212 -18.13 4.44 -24.75
CA ILE A 212 -18.94 3.23 -24.79
C ILE A 212 -20.41 3.60 -24.99
N TYR A 213 -21.06 2.88 -25.88
CA TYR A 213 -22.46 3.05 -26.22
C TYR A 213 -23.20 1.74 -25.96
N PHE A 214 -24.33 1.81 -25.26
CA PHE A 214 -25.15 0.63 -24.96
C PHE A 214 -26.44 0.61 -25.79
N TYR A 215 -26.74 -0.58 -26.32
CA TYR A 215 -28.02 -0.94 -26.92
C TYR A 215 -29.01 -1.46 -25.86
N SER A 216 -28.51 -2.11 -24.80
CA SER A 216 -29.32 -2.61 -23.68
C SER A 216 -29.34 -1.63 -22.50
N LYS A 217 -30.55 -1.21 -22.09
CA LYS A 217 -30.75 -0.36 -20.91
C LYS A 217 -30.33 -1.07 -19.60
N SER A 218 -30.53 -2.38 -19.53
CA SER A 218 -30.15 -3.18 -18.35
C SER A 218 -28.63 -3.16 -18.15
N VAL A 219 -27.88 -3.54 -19.19
CA VAL A 219 -26.40 -3.59 -19.16
C VAL A 219 -25.81 -2.21 -18.88
N MET A 220 -26.36 -1.16 -19.48
CA MET A 220 -25.97 0.22 -19.20
C MET A 220 -26.16 0.60 -17.71
N THR A 221 -27.29 0.18 -17.12
CA THR A 221 -27.62 0.51 -15.73
C THR A 221 -26.66 -0.18 -14.79
N GLU A 222 -26.41 -1.47 -15.00
CA GLU A 222 -25.45 -2.25 -14.22
C GLU A 222 -24.02 -1.70 -14.37
N TYR A 223 -23.59 -1.35 -15.58
CA TYR A 223 -22.30 -0.71 -15.83
C TYR A 223 -22.16 0.60 -15.04
N ASN A 224 -23.17 1.47 -15.09
CA ASN A 224 -23.15 2.73 -14.34
C ASN A 224 -23.10 2.52 -12.84
N THR A 225 -23.86 1.55 -12.30
CA THR A 225 -23.80 1.20 -10.87
C THR A 225 -22.40 0.77 -10.45
N LEU A 226 -21.73 -0.07 -11.26
CA LEU A 226 -20.37 -0.51 -10.98
C LEU A 226 -19.38 0.67 -11.02
N ILE A 227 -19.41 1.49 -12.08
CA ILE A 227 -18.50 2.63 -12.22
C ILE A 227 -18.70 3.67 -11.11
N ASN A 228 -19.95 3.95 -10.73
CA ASN A 228 -20.26 4.88 -9.66
C ASN A 228 -19.79 4.38 -8.29
N SER A 229 -19.59 3.07 -8.11
CA SER A 229 -19.04 2.48 -6.88
C SER A 229 -17.52 2.69 -6.74
N ILE A 230 -16.84 3.16 -7.80
CA ILE A 230 -15.41 3.51 -7.79
C ILE A 230 -15.20 4.95 -7.28
N SER A 231 -16.23 5.80 -7.38
CA SER A 231 -16.19 7.25 -7.06
C SER A 231 -16.43 7.50 -5.58
#